data_AF-A0A949NGV4-F1
#
_entry.id   AF-A0A949NGV4-F1
#
_cell.length_a   1.000
_cell.length_b   1.000
_cell.length_c   1.000
_cell.angle_alpha   90.00
_cell.angle_beta   90.00
_cell.angle_gamma   90.00
#
_symmetry.space_group_name_H-M   'P 1'
#
loop_
_entity.id
_entity.type
_entity.pdbx_description
1 polymer ?
#
loop_
_entity_poly.entity_id
_entity_poly.type
_entity_poly.pdbx_seq_one_letter_code
_entity_poly.pdbx_strand_id
1 'polypeptide(L)'
;MKSKKNQANVLAKECMVSALMQLLEDKPLSAISVTELTEKAGVSRMTYYRNYQSKEEIFQDYLDDIVDSYRSDVASWPSRGNYNDYRNLVHCFRYFKKYKDFIRGLIDSGMGDMVLKALTDYINETYYREELGQKFYYSLQSFSGALYNIYRAWIERNTVEEPEEMATVLCGMFQN
;
A
#
# COMPACT_ATOMS: atom_id res chain seq x y z
N MET A 1 9.01 -3.30 -26.89
CA MET A 1 9.50 -4.61 -26.40
C MET A 1 10.20 -4.39 -25.06
N LYS A 2 9.63 -4.85 -23.93
CA LYS A 2 10.38 -4.89 -22.65
C LYS A 2 11.49 -5.95 -22.78
N SER A 3 12.75 -5.57 -22.54
CA SER A 3 13.91 -6.47 -22.64
C SER A 3 13.80 -7.67 -21.70
N LYS A 4 14.27 -8.86 -22.11
CA LYS A 4 14.38 -10.07 -21.25
C LYS A 4 15.09 -9.80 -19.92
N LYS A 5 16.09 -8.90 -19.92
CA LYS A 5 16.83 -8.49 -18.71
C LYS A 5 15.94 -7.74 -17.71
N ASN A 6 14.95 -7.01 -18.20
CA ASN A 6 13.99 -6.30 -17.36
C ASN A 6 12.98 -7.27 -16.73
N GLN A 7 12.51 -8.28 -17.49
CA GLN A 7 11.61 -9.31 -16.96
C GLN A 7 12.24 -10.14 -15.84
N ALA A 8 13.51 -10.56 -16.00
CA ALA A 8 14.20 -11.30 -14.96
C ALA A 8 14.38 -10.47 -13.67
N ASN A 9 14.53 -9.15 -13.79
CA ASN A 9 14.65 -8.28 -12.63
C ASN A 9 13.31 -8.09 -11.91
N VAL A 10 12.22 -7.93 -12.66
CA VAL A 10 10.86 -7.87 -12.09
C VAL A 10 10.54 -9.14 -11.32
N LEU A 11 10.79 -10.31 -11.92
CA LEU A 11 10.56 -11.59 -11.24
C LEU A 11 11.42 -11.72 -9.96
N ALA A 12 12.67 -11.27 -9.99
CA ALA A 12 13.53 -11.29 -8.81
C ALA A 12 12.98 -10.42 -7.67
N LYS A 13 12.42 -9.24 -7.99
CA LYS A 13 11.76 -8.37 -7.01
C LYS A 13 10.52 -9.04 -6.40
N GLU A 14 9.65 -9.61 -7.23
CA GLU A 14 8.46 -10.35 -6.78
C GLU A 14 8.82 -11.52 -5.86
N CYS A 15 9.87 -12.29 -6.20
CA CYS A 15 10.37 -13.37 -5.36
C CYS A 15 10.89 -12.86 -4.01
N MET A 16 11.61 -11.73 -3.99
CA MET A 16 12.11 -11.13 -2.74
C MET A 16 10.98 -10.63 -1.85
N VAL A 17 9.94 -10.01 -2.41
CA VAL A 17 8.74 -9.60 -1.65
C VAL A 17 8.05 -10.83 -1.04
N SER A 18 7.79 -11.86 -1.85
CA SER A 18 7.12 -13.09 -1.38
C SER A 18 7.93 -13.80 -0.28
N ALA A 19 9.24 -13.90 -0.45
CA ALA A 19 10.12 -14.50 0.54
C ALA A 19 10.16 -13.70 1.85
N LEU A 20 10.21 -12.37 1.76
CA LEU A 20 10.20 -11.50 2.92
C LEU A 20 8.89 -11.65 3.70
N MET A 21 7.76 -11.78 3.01
CA MET A 21 6.45 -11.96 3.64
C MET A 21 6.33 -13.29 4.38
N GLN A 22 6.77 -14.38 3.75
CA GLN A 22 6.80 -15.67 4.41
C GLN A 22 7.71 -15.69 5.65
N LEU A 23 8.85 -15.00 5.60
CA LEU A 23 9.77 -14.93 6.75
C LEU A 23 9.21 -14.10 7.90
N LEU A 24 8.39 -13.08 7.60
CA LEU A 24 7.74 -12.23 8.60
C LEU A 24 6.62 -12.93 9.37
N GLU A 25 6.08 -14.03 8.85
CA GLU A 25 5.14 -14.88 9.59
C GLU A 25 5.82 -15.52 10.83
N ASP A 26 7.14 -15.72 10.78
CA ASP A 26 7.90 -16.43 11.81
C ASP A 26 8.72 -15.51 12.73
N LYS A 27 9.24 -14.38 12.21
CA LYS A 27 10.20 -13.54 12.95
C LYS A 27 10.13 -12.07 12.54
N PRO A 28 10.50 -11.13 13.42
CA PRO A 28 10.50 -9.70 13.08
C PRO A 28 11.55 -9.38 12.00
N LEU A 29 11.32 -8.31 11.24
CA LEU A 29 12.19 -7.85 10.16
C LEU A 29 13.66 -7.73 10.56
N SER A 30 13.93 -7.23 11.77
CA SER A 30 15.29 -7.04 12.30
C SER A 30 16.07 -8.36 12.45
N ALA A 31 15.39 -9.49 12.61
CA ALA A 31 15.98 -10.82 12.72
C ALA A 31 16.23 -11.49 11.36
N ILE A 32 15.65 -10.98 10.28
CA ILE A 32 15.82 -11.53 8.93
C ILE A 32 17.15 -11.06 8.35
N SER A 33 18.05 -12.00 8.06
CA SER A 33 19.31 -11.68 7.39
C SER A 33 19.13 -11.59 5.86
N VAL A 34 20.00 -10.83 5.18
CA VAL A 34 20.00 -10.78 3.71
C VAL A 34 20.27 -12.16 3.11
N THR A 35 21.14 -12.96 3.75
CA THR A 35 21.41 -14.34 3.31
C THR A 35 20.12 -15.17 3.29
N GLU A 36 19.43 -15.22 4.44
CA GLU A 36 18.18 -15.98 4.60
C GLU A 36 17.11 -15.55 3.61
N LEU A 37 16.93 -14.23 3.44
CA LEU A 37 15.99 -13.68 2.47
C LEU A 37 16.34 -14.13 1.05
N THR A 38 17.61 -14.02 0.65
CA THR A 38 18.03 -14.35 -0.72
C THR A 38 17.94 -15.84 -1.01
N GLU A 39 18.23 -16.70 -0.02
CA GLU A 39 18.06 -18.15 -0.12
C GLU A 39 16.59 -18.52 -0.28
N LYS A 40 15.70 -17.96 0.57
CA LYS A 40 14.25 -18.18 0.48
C LYS A 40 13.67 -17.68 -0.84
N ALA A 41 14.15 -16.55 -1.36
CA ALA A 41 13.72 -15.97 -2.64
C ALA A 41 14.31 -16.68 -3.87
N GLY A 42 15.31 -17.55 -3.71
CA GLY A 42 16.00 -18.19 -4.82
C GLY A 42 16.79 -17.22 -5.69
N VAL A 43 17.33 -16.14 -5.11
CA VAL A 43 18.14 -15.12 -5.82
C VAL A 43 19.52 -15.01 -5.21
N SER A 44 20.49 -14.46 -5.97
CA SER A 44 21.82 -14.17 -5.42
C SER A 44 21.83 -12.92 -4.54
N ARG A 45 22.72 -12.87 -3.55
CA ARG A 45 23.00 -11.64 -2.78
C ARG A 45 23.38 -10.45 -3.66
N MET A 46 24.10 -10.70 -4.76
CA MET A 46 24.41 -9.67 -5.76
C MET A 46 23.15 -9.10 -6.44
N THR A 47 22.11 -9.93 -6.62
CA THR A 47 20.82 -9.49 -7.17
C THR A 47 20.02 -8.67 -6.15
N TYR A 48 20.08 -9.05 -4.87
CA TYR A 48 19.53 -8.23 -3.80
C TYR A 48 20.20 -6.84 -3.77
N TYR A 49 21.53 -6.77 -3.62
CA TYR A 49 22.24 -5.49 -3.49
C TYR A 49 22.22 -4.62 -4.75
N ARG A 50 21.90 -5.21 -5.91
CA ARG A 50 21.65 -4.44 -7.14
C ARG A 50 20.30 -3.71 -7.10
N ASN A 51 19.32 -4.24 -6.38
CA ASN A 51 17.97 -3.68 -6.32
C ASN A 51 17.72 -2.89 -5.04
N TYR A 52 18.30 -3.29 -3.91
CA TYR A 52 17.96 -2.75 -2.59
C TYR A 52 19.20 -2.55 -1.70
N GLN A 53 19.22 -1.45 -0.96
CA GLN A 53 20.20 -1.15 0.08
C GLN A 53 19.75 -1.68 1.45
N SER A 54 18.45 -1.86 1.64
CA SER A 54 17.86 -2.32 2.90
C SER A 54 16.65 -3.22 2.65
N LYS A 55 16.16 -3.91 3.69
CA LYS A 55 14.95 -4.75 3.54
C LYS A 55 13.69 -3.89 3.51
N GLU A 56 13.77 -2.69 4.08
CA GLU A 56 12.73 -1.67 4.11
C GLU A 56 12.44 -1.13 2.71
N GLU A 57 13.46 -1.02 1.85
CA GLU A 57 13.27 -0.63 0.45
C GLU A 57 12.41 -1.64 -0.34
N ILE A 58 12.37 -2.91 0.06
CA ILE A 58 11.46 -3.90 -0.54
C ILE A 58 10.00 -3.54 -0.25
N PHE A 59 9.69 -3.08 0.97
CA PHE A 59 8.34 -2.62 1.31
C PHE A 59 7.96 -1.38 0.52
N GLN A 60 8.87 -0.41 0.42
CA GLN A 60 8.60 0.82 -0.30
C GLN A 60 8.30 0.54 -1.78
N ASP A 61 9.19 -0.21 -2.45
CA ASP A 61 9.07 -0.54 -3.87
C ASP A 61 7.78 -1.31 -4.17
N TYR A 62 7.40 -2.29 -3.34
CA TYR A 62 6.15 -3.01 -3.53
C TYR A 62 4.90 -2.20 -3.18
N LEU A 63 4.97 -1.32 -2.18
CA LEU A 63 3.88 -0.39 -1.85
C LEU A 63 3.65 0.59 -3.02
N ASP A 64 4.72 1.08 -3.63
CA ASP A 64 4.66 1.94 -4.82
C ASP A 64 4.00 1.20 -5.99
N ASP A 65 4.37 -0.06 -6.25
CA ASP A 65 3.72 -0.90 -7.26
C ASP A 65 2.21 -1.08 -7.01
N ILE A 66 1.79 -1.24 -5.74
CA ILE A 66 0.36 -1.32 -5.36
C ILE A 66 -0.34 0.01 -5.66
N VAL A 67 0.26 1.13 -5.29
CA VAL A 67 -0.29 2.48 -5.53
C VAL A 67 -0.38 2.77 -7.03
N ASP A 68 0.62 2.39 -7.82
CA ASP A 68 0.62 2.55 -9.27
C ASP A 68 -0.43 1.66 -9.96
N SER A 69 -0.61 0.42 -9.48
CA SER A 69 -1.71 -0.42 -9.90
C SER A 69 -3.05 0.23 -9.59
N TYR A 70 -3.23 0.77 -8.38
CA TYR A 70 -4.44 1.49 -8.00
C TYR A 70 -4.67 2.67 -8.95
N ARG A 71 -3.68 3.55 -9.14
CA ARG A 71 -3.74 4.70 -10.07
C ARG A 71 -4.19 4.30 -11.47
N SER A 72 -3.67 3.19 -11.98
CA SER A 72 -3.97 2.65 -13.30
C SER A 72 -5.40 2.16 -13.41
N ASP A 73 -5.90 1.41 -12.43
CA ASP A 73 -7.27 0.89 -12.40
C ASP A 73 -8.29 2.03 -12.44
N VAL A 74 -8.06 3.04 -11.60
CA VAL A 74 -8.94 4.21 -11.52
C VAL A 74 -8.71 5.24 -12.63
N ALA A 75 -7.67 5.12 -13.47
CA ALA A 75 -7.44 6.01 -14.61
C ALA A 75 -8.43 5.81 -15.76
N SER A 76 -9.00 4.62 -15.88
CA SER A 76 -10.02 4.29 -16.87
C SER A 76 -11.42 4.86 -16.54
N TRP A 77 -11.56 5.46 -15.35
CA TRP A 77 -12.85 5.88 -14.84
C TRP A 77 -13.33 7.17 -15.51
N PRO A 78 -14.63 7.32 -15.82
CA PRO A 78 -15.16 8.52 -16.48
C PRO A 78 -14.89 9.82 -15.71
N SER A 79 -14.84 9.71 -14.38
CA SER A 79 -14.48 10.78 -13.47
C SER A 79 -13.86 10.18 -12.21
N ARG A 80 -12.93 10.92 -11.60
CA ARG A 80 -12.36 10.62 -10.28
C ARG A 80 -13.33 10.96 -9.15
N GLY A 81 -14.35 11.78 -9.40
CA GLY A 81 -15.30 12.20 -8.37
C GLY A 81 -14.63 12.97 -7.24
N ASN A 82 -15.22 12.93 -6.05
CA ASN A 82 -14.64 13.47 -4.82
C ASN A 82 -13.89 12.39 -4.04
N TYR A 83 -12.96 12.82 -3.18
CA TYR A 83 -12.13 11.93 -2.37
C TYR A 83 -12.93 10.99 -1.45
N ASN A 84 -14.12 11.40 -1.02
CA ASN A 84 -15.01 10.67 -0.11
C ASN A 84 -16.18 9.97 -0.82
N ASP A 85 -16.20 9.91 -2.15
CA ASP A 85 -17.24 9.22 -2.90
C ASP A 85 -17.28 7.74 -2.54
N TYR A 86 -18.49 7.21 -2.32
CA TYR A 86 -18.69 5.82 -1.90
C TYR A 86 -18.00 4.81 -2.83
N ARG A 87 -18.11 4.99 -4.15
CA ARG A 87 -17.45 4.13 -5.14
C ARG A 87 -15.92 4.12 -4.99
N ASN A 88 -15.32 5.30 -4.75
CA ASN A 88 -13.88 5.42 -4.55
C ASN A 88 -13.46 4.66 -3.28
N LEU A 89 -14.22 4.81 -2.20
CA LEU A 89 -14.00 4.12 -0.94
C LEU A 89 -14.10 2.60 -1.07
N VAL A 90 -15.15 2.08 -1.72
CA VAL A 90 -15.30 0.64 -1.96
C VAL A 90 -14.10 0.08 -2.71
N HIS A 91 -13.66 0.76 -3.77
CA HIS A 91 -12.51 0.31 -4.55
C HIS A 91 -11.21 0.36 -3.74
N CYS A 92 -11.00 1.41 -2.94
CA CYS A 92 -9.89 1.51 -1.99
C CYS A 92 -9.89 0.35 -0.98
N PHE A 93 -11.03 0.07 -0.32
CA PHE A 93 -11.14 -1.05 0.62
C PHE A 93 -10.97 -2.42 -0.04
N ARG A 94 -11.33 -2.58 -1.32
CA ARG A 94 -11.03 -3.82 -2.07
C ARG A 94 -9.52 -4.01 -2.29
N TYR A 95 -8.79 -2.95 -2.60
CA TYR A 95 -7.32 -3.00 -2.69
C TYR A 95 -6.68 -3.34 -1.35
N PHE A 96 -7.13 -2.68 -0.29
CA PHE A 96 -6.75 -2.98 1.08
C PHE A 96 -7.02 -4.44 1.49
N LYS A 97 -8.16 -5.02 1.08
CA LYS A 97 -8.47 -6.45 1.31
C LYS A 97 -7.58 -7.36 0.48
N LYS A 98 -7.34 -7.02 -0.80
CA LYS A 98 -6.49 -7.76 -1.73
C LYS A 98 -5.04 -7.87 -1.25
N TYR A 99 -4.49 -6.79 -0.70
CA TYR A 99 -3.09 -6.70 -0.26
C TYR A 99 -2.95 -6.75 1.28
N LYS A 100 -3.95 -7.27 1.99
CA LYS A 100 -4.04 -7.19 3.45
C LYS A 100 -2.84 -7.82 4.16
N ASP A 101 -2.32 -8.94 3.67
CA ASP A 101 -1.24 -9.67 4.34
C ASP A 101 0.08 -8.89 4.22
N PHE A 102 0.30 -8.27 3.06
CA PHE A 102 1.44 -7.38 2.85
C PHE A 102 1.38 -6.16 3.76
N ILE A 103 0.23 -5.46 3.76
CA ILE A 103 0.09 -4.24 4.55
C ILE A 103 0.11 -4.56 6.04
N ARG A 104 -0.44 -5.71 6.46
CA ARG A 104 -0.28 -6.23 7.82
C ARG A 104 1.20 -6.38 8.18
N GLY A 105 1.96 -7.13 7.39
CA GLY A 105 3.37 -7.39 7.68
C GLY A 105 4.20 -6.12 7.77
N LEU A 106 3.87 -5.11 6.94
CA LEU A 106 4.48 -3.79 6.97
C LEU A 106 4.12 -3.04 8.27
N ILE A 107 2.84 -3.01 8.67
CA ILE A 107 2.38 -2.36 9.92
C ILE A 107 2.99 -3.03 11.14
N ASP A 108 2.98 -4.36 11.21
CA ASP A 108 3.51 -5.15 12.32
C ASP A 108 5.03 -5.00 12.45
N SER A 109 5.71 -4.70 11.34
CA SER A 109 7.13 -4.36 11.30
C SER A 109 7.41 -2.90 11.71
N GLY A 110 6.41 -2.15 12.17
CA GLY A 110 6.55 -0.77 12.64
C GLY A 110 6.62 0.29 11.53
N MET A 111 6.29 -0.07 10.30
CA MET A 111 6.41 0.82 9.12
C MET A 111 5.08 1.41 8.67
N GLY A 112 4.02 1.36 9.50
CA GLY A 112 2.68 1.82 9.13
C GLY A 112 2.61 3.25 8.59
N ASP A 113 3.53 4.13 9.00
CA ASP A 113 3.65 5.50 8.48
C ASP A 113 3.89 5.55 6.96
N MET A 114 4.53 4.53 6.37
CA MET A 114 4.69 4.43 4.91
C MET A 114 3.34 4.31 4.21
N VAL A 115 2.40 3.54 4.78
CA VAL A 115 1.04 3.39 4.23
C VAL A 115 0.26 4.68 4.37
N LEU A 116 0.31 5.31 5.54
CA LEU A 116 -0.35 6.61 5.76
C LEU A 116 0.19 7.68 4.79
N LYS A 117 1.51 7.73 4.60
CA LYS A 117 2.14 8.66 3.66
C LYS A 117 1.69 8.38 2.22
N ALA A 118 1.73 7.12 1.78
CA ALA A 118 1.30 6.73 0.43
C ALA A 118 -0.17 7.11 0.15
N LEU A 119 -1.07 6.90 1.12
CA LEU A 119 -2.47 7.31 1.02
C LEU A 119 -2.60 8.83 0.95
N THR A 120 -1.91 9.54 1.83
CA THR A 120 -1.93 11.00 1.92
C THR A 120 -1.42 11.63 0.63
N ASP A 121 -0.32 11.14 0.09
CA ASP A 121 0.27 11.63 -1.16
C ASP A 121 -0.69 11.39 -2.33
N TYR A 122 -1.22 10.17 -2.47
CA TYR A 122 -2.20 9.85 -3.52
C TYR A 122 -3.43 10.76 -3.46
N ILE A 123 -4.00 10.97 -2.27
CA ILE A 123 -5.19 11.81 -2.07
C ILE A 123 -4.88 13.27 -2.41
N ASN A 124 -3.76 13.81 -1.94
CA ASN A 124 -3.39 15.20 -2.23
C ASN A 124 -3.13 15.41 -3.72
N GLU A 125 -2.33 14.56 -4.36
CA GLU A 125 -2.05 14.67 -5.79
C GLU A 125 -3.33 14.58 -6.64
N THR A 126 -4.27 13.73 -6.25
CA THR A 126 -5.51 13.52 -7.00
C THR A 126 -6.48 14.70 -6.83
N TYR A 127 -6.70 15.15 -5.60
CA TYR A 127 -7.84 16.03 -5.26
C TYR A 127 -7.46 17.44 -4.82
N TYR A 128 -6.24 17.69 -4.31
CA TYR A 128 -5.86 19.02 -3.86
C TYR A 128 -5.54 19.94 -5.03
N ARG A 129 -6.00 21.19 -4.94
CA ARG A 129 -5.64 22.31 -5.82
C ARG A 129 -5.46 23.56 -4.96
N GLU A 130 -4.49 24.40 -5.28
CA GLU A 130 -4.15 25.58 -4.44
C GLU A 130 -5.34 26.51 -4.25
N GLU A 131 -6.19 26.67 -5.26
CA GLU A 131 -7.41 27.50 -5.21
C GLU A 131 -8.45 27.03 -4.18
N LEU A 132 -8.40 25.77 -3.72
CA LEU A 132 -9.31 25.23 -2.70
C LEU A 132 -8.91 25.64 -1.27
N GLY A 133 -7.70 26.16 -1.09
CA GLY A 133 -7.22 26.76 0.15
C GLY A 133 -6.90 25.80 1.29
N GLN A 134 -6.38 26.37 2.38
CA GLN A 134 -5.81 25.63 3.51
C GLN A 134 -6.83 24.75 4.26
N LYS A 135 -8.09 25.19 4.35
CA LYS A 135 -9.14 24.39 5.01
C LYS A 135 -9.39 23.07 4.27
N PHE A 136 -9.39 23.11 2.94
CA PHE A 136 -9.56 21.90 2.14
C PHE A 136 -8.34 20.98 2.27
N TYR A 137 -7.13 21.54 2.24
CA TYR A 137 -5.89 20.78 2.50
C TYR A 137 -5.96 19.97 3.81
N TYR A 138 -6.30 20.61 4.93
CA TYR A 138 -6.43 19.91 6.21
C TYR A 138 -7.62 18.95 6.28
N SER A 139 -8.65 19.16 5.47
CA SER A 139 -9.76 18.20 5.33
C SER A 139 -9.27 16.91 4.66
N LEU A 140 -8.41 17.01 3.64
CA LEU A 140 -7.75 15.85 3.03
C LEU A 140 -6.82 15.13 4.01
N GLN A 141 -6.03 15.86 4.82
CA GLN A 141 -5.20 15.23 5.86
C GLN A 141 -6.05 14.46 6.88
N SER A 142 -7.15 15.07 7.33
CA SER A 142 -8.09 14.45 8.27
C SER A 142 -8.72 13.19 7.67
N PHE A 143 -9.12 13.26 6.40
CA PHE A 143 -9.67 12.12 5.68
C PHE A 143 -8.66 10.98 5.50
N SER A 144 -7.41 11.27 5.09
CA SER A 144 -6.35 10.27 4.96
C SER A 144 -6.05 9.57 6.29
N GLY A 145 -6.01 10.34 7.39
CA GLY A 145 -5.85 9.79 8.73
C GLY A 145 -7.02 8.89 9.16
N ALA A 146 -8.26 9.31 8.88
CA ALA A 146 -9.45 8.50 9.15
C ALA A 146 -9.47 7.20 8.32
N LEU A 147 -9.17 7.28 7.02
CA LEU A 147 -9.08 6.13 6.12
C LEU A 147 -8.04 5.13 6.60
N TYR A 148 -6.83 5.59 6.92
CA TYR A 148 -5.76 4.74 7.43
C TYR A 148 -6.14 4.07 8.75
N ASN A 149 -6.69 4.82 9.72
CA ASN A 149 -7.04 4.27 11.03
C ASN A 149 -8.18 3.24 10.95
N ILE A 150 -9.21 3.51 10.13
CA ILE A 150 -10.29 2.55 9.90
C ILE A 150 -9.74 1.29 9.25
N TYR A 151 -8.87 1.44 8.24
CA TYR A 151 -8.25 0.29 7.61
C TYR A 151 -7.41 -0.52 8.60
N ARG A 152 -6.52 0.13 9.36
CA ARG A 152 -5.68 -0.51 10.38
C ARG A 152 -6.52 -1.34 11.37
N ALA A 153 -7.61 -0.75 11.89
CA ALA A 153 -8.54 -1.44 12.78
C ALA A 153 -9.25 -2.63 12.09
N TRP A 154 -9.63 -2.49 10.82
CA TRP A 154 -10.25 -3.55 10.03
C TRP A 154 -9.30 -4.72 9.81
N ILE A 155 -8.03 -4.45 9.48
CA ILE A 155 -7.03 -5.52 9.40
C ILE A 155 -6.89 -6.18 10.77
N GLU A 156 -6.66 -5.43 11.87
CA GLU A 156 -6.54 -5.93 13.26
C GLU A 156 -7.66 -6.90 13.68
N ARG A 157 -8.85 -6.75 13.07
CA ARG A 157 -10.01 -7.64 13.26
C ARG A 157 -10.13 -8.75 12.20
N ASN A 158 -9.06 -9.07 11.49
CA ASN A 158 -8.98 -10.07 10.42
C ASN A 158 -9.85 -9.78 9.19
N THR A 159 -10.14 -8.52 8.90
CA THR A 159 -10.89 -8.09 7.70
C THR A 159 -12.23 -8.82 7.51
N VAL A 160 -13.01 -8.98 8.59
CA VAL A 160 -14.24 -9.80 8.58
C VAL A 160 -15.41 -9.11 7.89
N GLU A 161 -15.50 -7.79 8.00
CA GLU A 161 -16.49 -6.96 7.30
C GLU A 161 -16.17 -6.90 5.80
N GLU A 162 -17.17 -6.63 4.95
CA GLU A 162 -16.97 -6.43 3.51
C GLU A 162 -16.52 -5.00 3.17
N PRO A 163 -15.78 -4.79 2.05
CA PRO A 163 -15.32 -3.46 1.63
C PRO A 163 -16.43 -2.40 1.57
N GLU A 164 -17.63 -2.80 1.17
CA GLU A 164 -18.84 -1.98 1.12
C GLU A 164 -19.29 -1.49 2.50
N GLU A 165 -19.20 -2.35 3.51
CA GLU A 165 -19.53 -2.00 4.89
C GLU A 165 -18.52 -0.97 5.42
N MET A 166 -17.22 -1.19 5.17
CA MET A 166 -16.17 -0.25 5.57
C MET A 166 -16.28 1.09 4.85
N ALA A 167 -16.61 1.07 3.56
CA ALA A 167 -16.87 2.28 2.79
C ALA A 167 -18.07 3.05 3.34
N THR A 168 -19.14 2.34 3.77
CA THR A 168 -20.32 2.95 4.38
C THR A 168 -19.96 3.66 5.69
N VAL A 169 -19.19 3.00 6.56
CA VAL A 169 -18.73 3.58 7.83
C VAL A 169 -17.97 4.88 7.61
N LEU A 170 -16.99 4.89 6.70
CA LEU A 170 -16.18 6.09 6.45
C LEU A 170 -16.96 7.18 5.71
N CYS A 171 -17.79 6.82 4.73
CA CYS A 171 -18.58 7.80 3.98
C CYS A 171 -19.54 8.57 4.91
N GLY A 172 -20.18 7.87 5.86
CA GLY A 172 -21.08 8.48 6.85
C GLY A 172 -20.42 9.51 7.77
N MET A 173 -19.09 9.52 7.91
CA MET A 173 -18.37 10.52 8.71
C MET A 173 -18.18 11.86 7.99
N PHE A 174 -18.28 11.86 6.65
CA PHE A 174 -17.99 13.03 5.80
C PHE A 174 -19.22 13.51 5.00
N GLN A 175 -20.39 12.94 5.27
CA GLN A 175 -21.66 13.45 4.79
C GLN A 175 -22.26 14.37 5.87
N ASN A 176 -22.10 15.68 5.68
CA ASN A 176 -22.89 16.72 6.37
C ASN A 176 -23.76 17.43 5.34
#